data_AF-A0ABD0QKR2-F1
#
_entry.id   AF-A0ABD0QKR2-F1
#
_cell.length_a   1.000
_cell.length_b   1.000
_cell.length_c   1.000
_cell.angle_alpha   90.00
_cell.angle_beta   90.00
_cell.angle_gamma   90.00
#
_symmetry.space_group_name_H-M   'P 1'
#
loop_
_entity.id
_entity.type
_entity.pdbx_description
1 polymer ?
#
loop_
_entity_poly.entity_id
_entity_poly.type
_entity_poly.pdbx_seq_one_letter_code
_entity_poly.pdbx_strand_id
1 'polypeptide(L)'
;MAGRDANESTPLLDNSVASTRSESVFNGRRLACAAILLAESLERMAFYGITSNLVLFLNSSPFYWEGTSASQAPLIFMGVTYLISPFGGWLADACLGKFTTIALSLVLYLIGMLLFPFVANDPTRNSLCGEEMAFPVQPAECFNDTVPANVTCRNRPSYCGPAIYSGLVLVAVGVGAVKSNITPFGADQVMQGFSKWGPGKC
;
A
#
# COMPACT_ATOMS: atom_id res chain seq x y z
N MET A 1 72.71 8.44 -36.65
CA MET A 1 72.24 9.31 -35.54
C MET A 1 70.76 8.99 -35.35
N ALA A 2 70.32 8.08 -34.45
CA ALA A 2 70.21 8.17 -32.98
C ALA A 2 69.55 9.50 -32.53
N GLY A 3 68.43 9.62 -31.80
CA GLY A 3 67.44 8.72 -31.18
C GLY A 3 66.35 9.56 -30.41
N ARG A 4 65.19 8.94 -30.06
CA ARG A 4 64.17 9.15 -28.97
C ARG A 4 64.13 10.46 -28.13
N ASP A 5 63.06 10.97 -27.49
CA ASP A 5 61.58 10.78 -27.36
C ASP A 5 61.04 11.93 -26.43
N ALA A 6 59.72 12.21 -26.49
CA ALA A 6 58.81 12.73 -25.44
C ALA A 6 58.89 14.17 -24.88
N ASN A 7 57.78 14.95 -24.99
CA ASN A 7 56.93 15.39 -23.86
C ASN A 7 55.65 16.15 -24.32
N GLU A 8 54.49 15.63 -23.91
CA GLU A 8 53.16 16.22 -23.56
C GLU A 8 52.96 17.77 -23.64
N SER A 9 51.82 18.36 -24.04
CA SER A 9 50.45 18.15 -23.52
C SER A 9 49.35 18.72 -24.45
N THR A 10 48.21 18.02 -24.48
CA THR A 10 46.93 18.36 -25.13
C THR A 10 46.07 19.38 -24.31
N PRO A 11 44.78 19.58 -24.62
CA PRO A 11 44.14 20.84 -25.00
C PRO A 11 43.59 21.66 -23.81
N LEU A 12 43.43 22.97 -24.00
CA LEU A 12 42.77 23.86 -23.03
C LEU A 12 41.28 23.50 -22.89
N LEU A 13 40.94 22.81 -21.80
CA LEU A 13 39.57 22.73 -21.30
C LEU A 13 39.11 24.14 -20.89
N ASP A 14 38.12 24.67 -21.61
CA ASP A 14 37.24 25.70 -21.07
C ASP A 14 36.31 25.05 -20.03
N ASN A 15 36.76 25.04 -18.78
CA ASN A 15 36.12 24.32 -17.66
C ASN A 15 35.45 25.26 -16.65
N SER A 16 34.95 26.41 -17.10
CA SER A 16 34.48 27.46 -16.17
C SER A 16 32.96 27.61 -16.02
N VAL A 17 32.14 26.79 -16.70
CA VAL A 17 30.65 26.93 -16.63
C VAL A 17 29.90 25.64 -16.24
N ALA A 18 30.57 24.49 -16.10
CA ALA A 18 29.89 23.21 -15.82
C ALA A 18 29.82 22.80 -14.33
N SER A 19 30.51 23.52 -13.40
CA SER A 19 30.68 23.02 -12.03
C SER A 19 29.55 23.36 -11.06
N THR A 20 28.81 24.45 -11.26
CA THR A 20 27.80 24.90 -10.26
C THR A 20 26.39 24.30 -10.43
N ARG A 21 26.14 23.48 -11.46
CA ARG A 21 24.81 22.90 -11.73
C ARG A 21 24.66 21.43 -11.33
N SER A 22 25.74 20.76 -10.94
CA SER A 22 25.74 19.31 -10.70
C SER A 22 25.40 18.93 -9.24
N GLU A 23 25.84 19.71 -8.25
CA GLU A 23 25.57 19.41 -6.83
C GLU A 23 24.07 19.48 -6.46
N SER A 24 23.32 20.46 -6.97
CA SER A 24 21.89 20.62 -6.62
C SER A 24 21.01 19.54 -7.24
N VAL A 25 21.32 19.09 -8.46
CA VAL A 25 20.58 18.02 -9.15
C VAL A 25 20.86 16.66 -8.51
N PHE A 26 22.09 16.42 -8.05
CA PHE A 26 22.46 15.19 -7.36
C PHE A 26 21.86 15.12 -5.96
N ASN A 27 21.85 16.24 -5.23
CA ASN A 27 21.19 16.34 -3.93
C ASN A 27 19.66 16.19 -4.06
N GLY A 28 19.07 16.80 -5.11
CA GLY A 28 17.65 16.63 -5.43
C GLY A 28 17.26 15.19 -5.80
N ARG A 29 18.09 14.49 -6.58
CA ARG A 29 17.88 13.06 -6.89
C ARG A 29 18.00 12.17 -5.65
N ARG A 30 18.98 12.42 -4.80
CA ARG A 30 19.14 11.69 -3.52
C ARG A 30 17.94 11.92 -2.60
N LEU A 31 17.46 13.15 -2.50
CA LEU A 31 16.28 13.50 -1.71
C LEU A 31 15.02 12.84 -2.26
N ALA A 32 14.84 12.81 -3.58
CA ALA A 32 13.72 12.13 -4.24
C ALA A 32 13.74 10.61 -4.00
N CYS A 33 14.90 9.96 -4.17
CA CYS A 33 15.06 8.53 -3.84
C CYS A 33 14.77 8.25 -2.37
N ALA A 34 15.28 9.08 -1.45
CA ALA A 34 15.02 8.93 -0.02
C ALA A 34 13.53 9.09 0.30
N ALA A 35 12.84 10.06 -0.32
CA ALA A 35 11.40 10.27 -0.14
C ALA A 35 10.58 9.07 -0.62
N ILE A 36 10.94 8.46 -1.76
CA ILE A 36 10.26 7.26 -2.28
C ILE A 36 10.47 6.07 -1.33
N LEU A 37 11.70 5.82 -0.89
CA LEU A 37 12.00 4.74 0.06
C LEU A 37 11.29 4.93 1.40
N LEU A 38 11.22 6.17 1.89
CA LEU A 38 10.46 6.49 3.10
C LEU A 38 8.98 6.21 2.89
N ALA A 39 8.38 6.67 1.79
CA ALA A 39 6.98 6.39 1.47
C ALA A 39 6.69 4.88 1.38
N GLU A 40 7.57 4.10 0.75
CA GLU A 40 7.47 2.64 0.69
C GLU A 40 7.57 1.99 2.07
N SER A 41 8.51 2.44 2.91
CA SER A 41 8.64 1.90 4.27
C SER A 41 7.42 2.21 5.14
N LEU A 42 6.85 3.42 5.02
CA LEU A 42 5.62 3.82 5.71
C LEU A 42 4.41 3.02 5.21
N GLU A 43 4.31 2.76 3.91
CA GLU A 43 3.29 1.87 3.33
C GLU A 43 3.36 0.49 3.99
N ARG A 44 4.56 -0.10 4.06
CA ARG A 44 4.76 -1.41 4.70
C ARG A 44 4.40 -1.41 6.17
N MET A 45 4.84 -0.39 6.92
CA MET A 45 4.50 -0.28 8.35
C MET A 45 2.98 -0.18 8.55
N ALA A 46 2.30 0.62 7.74
CA ALA A 46 0.85 0.78 7.80
C ALA A 46 0.10 -0.52 7.43
N PHE A 47 0.55 -1.26 6.41
CA PHE A 47 -0.02 -2.55 6.02
C PHE A 47 0.04 -3.58 7.15
N TYR A 48 1.21 -3.73 7.79
CA TYR A 48 1.37 -4.64 8.93
C TYR A 48 0.61 -4.13 10.16
N GLY A 49 0.54 -2.82 10.36
CA GLY A 49 -0.25 -2.17 11.40
C GLY A 49 -1.74 -2.52 11.31
N ILE A 50 -2.33 -2.39 10.11
CA ILE A 50 -3.73 -2.80 9.88
C ILE A 50 -3.88 -4.30 10.11
N THR A 51 -3.07 -5.13 9.44
CA THR A 51 -3.27 -6.58 9.47
C THR A 51 -3.21 -7.15 10.90
N SER A 52 -2.34 -6.59 11.75
CA SER A 52 -2.21 -7.00 13.16
C SER A 52 -3.30 -6.44 14.08
N ASN A 53 -3.74 -5.19 13.87
CA ASN A 53 -4.69 -4.54 14.78
C ASN A 53 -6.16 -4.67 14.33
N LEU A 54 -6.44 -5.05 13.09
CA LEU A 54 -7.79 -5.07 12.52
C LEU A 54 -8.75 -5.97 13.32
N VAL A 55 -8.30 -7.16 13.72
CA VAL A 55 -9.13 -8.09 14.49
C VAL A 55 -9.50 -7.46 15.83
N LEU A 56 -8.54 -6.84 16.52
CA LEU A 56 -8.78 -6.18 17.79
C LEU A 56 -9.71 -4.96 17.61
N PHE A 57 -9.52 -4.20 16.55
CA PHE A 57 -10.37 -3.05 16.21
C PHE A 57 -11.84 -3.46 16.00
N LEU A 58 -12.09 -4.56 15.28
CA LEU A 58 -13.45 -5.04 15.01
C LEU A 58 -14.13 -5.72 16.21
N ASN A 59 -13.36 -6.36 17.10
CA ASN A 59 -13.89 -6.93 18.34
C ASN A 59 -14.17 -5.85 19.41
N SER A 60 -13.45 -4.73 19.37
CA SER A 60 -13.57 -3.66 20.36
C SER A 60 -14.84 -2.82 20.15
N SER A 61 -15.20 -2.04 21.17
CA SER A 61 -16.24 -1.01 21.07
C SER A 61 -15.89 -0.02 19.94
N PRO A 62 -16.83 0.36 19.05
CA PRO A 62 -18.29 0.13 19.02
C PRO A 62 -18.76 -1.07 18.17
N PHE A 63 -17.85 -1.80 17.51
CA PHE A 63 -18.22 -2.75 16.46
C PHE A 63 -18.69 -4.10 17.01
N TYR A 64 -18.02 -4.61 18.06
CA TYR A 64 -18.36 -5.86 18.75
C TYR A 64 -18.64 -7.03 17.79
N TRP A 65 -17.80 -7.19 16.76
CA TRP A 65 -17.90 -8.33 15.85
C TRP A 65 -17.58 -9.62 16.59
N GLU A 66 -18.20 -10.72 16.15
CA GLU A 66 -17.84 -12.05 16.62
C GLU A 66 -16.39 -12.38 16.20
N GLY A 67 -15.63 -13.06 17.06
CA GLY A 67 -14.22 -13.38 16.78
C GLY A 67 -14.01 -14.17 15.48
N THR A 68 -14.98 -15.00 15.11
CA THR A 68 -15.03 -15.73 13.82
C THR A 68 -15.10 -14.76 12.64
N SER A 69 -16.05 -13.81 12.64
CA SER A 69 -16.20 -12.81 11.58
C SER A 69 -15.05 -11.81 11.55
N ALA A 70 -14.56 -11.38 12.72
CA ALA A 70 -13.45 -10.42 12.82
C ALA A 70 -12.13 -10.98 12.26
N SER A 71 -11.85 -12.26 12.49
CA SER A 71 -10.66 -12.94 11.94
C SER A 71 -10.76 -13.23 10.44
N GLN A 72 -11.97 -13.32 9.88
CA GLN A 72 -12.18 -13.47 8.44
C GLN A 72 -11.83 -12.19 7.65
N ALA A 73 -12.03 -11.00 8.23
CA ALA A 73 -11.74 -9.73 7.56
C ALA A 73 -10.27 -9.59 7.06
N PRO A 74 -9.22 -9.80 7.89
CA PRO A 74 -7.84 -9.76 7.43
C PRO A 74 -7.49 -10.88 6.44
N LEU A 75 -8.10 -12.07 6.57
CA LEU A 75 -7.92 -13.17 5.63
C LEU A 75 -8.43 -12.82 4.23
N ILE A 76 -9.65 -12.25 4.16
CA ILE A 76 -10.24 -11.78 2.90
C ILE A 76 -9.38 -10.66 2.31
N PHE A 77 -8.97 -9.69 3.12
CA PHE A 77 -8.08 -8.61 2.70
C PHE A 77 -6.80 -9.12 2.05
N MET A 78 -6.13 -10.08 2.69
CA MET A 78 -4.90 -10.68 2.19
C MET A 78 -5.15 -11.49 0.91
N GLY A 79 -6.22 -12.29 0.87
CA GLY A 79 -6.63 -13.02 -0.34
C GLY A 79 -6.90 -12.10 -1.53
N VAL A 80 -7.68 -11.04 -1.33
CA VAL A 80 -8.00 -10.04 -2.36
C VAL A 80 -6.73 -9.33 -2.83
N THR A 81 -5.83 -8.95 -1.92
CA THR A 81 -4.55 -8.31 -2.28
C THR A 81 -3.70 -9.20 -3.18
N TYR A 82 -3.62 -10.51 -2.89
CA TYR A 82 -2.89 -11.46 -3.73
C TYR A 82 -3.52 -11.66 -5.10
N LEU A 83 -4.85 -11.71 -5.19
CA LEU A 83 -5.57 -11.85 -6.46
C LEU A 83 -5.48 -10.58 -7.33
N ILE A 84 -5.50 -9.40 -6.70
CA ILE A 84 -5.40 -8.13 -7.42
C ILE A 84 -3.98 -7.87 -7.91
N SER A 85 -2.94 -8.36 -7.24
CA SER A 85 -1.55 -8.07 -7.61
C SER A 85 -1.21 -8.38 -9.09
N PRO A 86 -1.53 -9.56 -9.66
CA PRO A 86 -1.32 -9.82 -11.09
C PRO A 86 -2.20 -8.94 -11.99
N PHE A 87 -3.45 -8.67 -11.60
CA PHE A 87 -4.36 -7.81 -12.35
C PHE A 87 -3.88 -6.35 -12.39
N GLY A 88 -3.35 -5.84 -11.28
CA GLY A 88 -2.80 -4.49 -11.19
C GLY A 88 -1.52 -4.31 -12.01
N GLY A 89 -0.71 -5.37 -12.15
CA GLY A 89 0.42 -5.36 -13.09
C GLY A 89 -0.05 -5.29 -14.54
N TRP A 90 -0.98 -6.16 -14.94
CA TRP A 90 -1.55 -6.16 -16.29
C TRP A 90 -2.20 -4.81 -16.65
N LEU A 91 -2.94 -4.20 -15.71
CA LEU A 91 -3.55 -2.90 -15.92
C LEU A 91 -2.52 -1.77 -16.09
N ALA A 92 -1.40 -1.84 -15.36
CA ALA A 92 -0.29 -0.88 -15.48
C ALA A 92 0.36 -0.93 -16.87
N ASP A 93 0.54 -2.14 -17.38
CA ASP A 93 1.15 -2.40 -18.69
C ASP A 93 0.19 -2.07 -19.85
N ALA A 94 -1.12 -2.27 -19.69
CA ALA A 94 -2.10 -2.16 -20.76
C ALA A 94 -2.75 -0.76 -20.92
N CYS A 95 -3.04 -0.03 -19.82
CA CYS A 95 -3.99 1.10 -19.88
C CYS A 95 -3.42 2.49 -19.61
N LEU A 96 -2.48 2.67 -18.66
CA LEU A 96 -2.27 3.99 -18.05
C LEU A 96 -0.82 4.48 -18.02
N GLY A 97 0.16 3.57 -18.18
CA GLY A 97 1.57 3.88 -18.00
C GLY A 97 2.02 3.69 -16.54
N LYS A 98 3.34 3.54 -16.40
CA LYS A 98 3.99 3.02 -15.20
C LYS A 98 3.92 4.01 -14.00
N PHE A 99 4.07 5.32 -14.25
CA PHE A 99 4.03 6.36 -13.20
C PHE A 99 2.62 6.71 -12.70
N THR A 100 1.66 6.84 -13.61
CA THR A 100 0.26 7.18 -13.29
C THR A 100 -0.41 6.07 -12.47
N THR A 101 -0.10 4.81 -12.77
CA THR A 101 -0.61 3.65 -12.02
C THR A 101 -0.10 3.64 -10.58
N ILE A 102 1.18 3.97 -10.36
CA ILE A 102 1.74 4.11 -9.01
C ILE A 102 1.12 5.29 -8.27
N ALA A 103 0.94 6.44 -8.93
CA ALA A 103 0.31 7.59 -8.30
C ALA A 103 -1.15 7.29 -7.90
N LEU A 104 -1.91 6.65 -8.79
CA LEU A 104 -3.30 6.26 -8.53
C LEU A 104 -3.38 5.22 -7.41
N SER A 105 -2.49 4.23 -7.38
CA SER A 105 -2.50 3.19 -6.35
C SER A 105 -2.18 3.76 -4.96
N LEU A 106 -1.26 4.73 -4.87
CA LEU A 106 -0.99 5.48 -3.64
C LEU A 106 -2.21 6.29 -3.18
N VAL A 107 -2.91 6.96 -4.09
CA VAL A 107 -4.13 7.71 -3.74
C VAL A 107 -5.23 6.78 -3.24
N LEU A 108 -5.48 5.67 -3.93
CA LEU A 108 -6.46 4.66 -3.50
C LEU A 108 -6.11 4.06 -2.14
N TYR A 109 -4.82 3.78 -1.91
CA TYR A 109 -4.32 3.34 -0.62
C TYR A 109 -4.61 4.36 0.48
N LEU A 110 -4.27 5.63 0.27
CA LEU A 110 -4.52 6.70 1.25
C LEU A 110 -6.00 6.87 1.56
N ILE A 111 -6.87 6.83 0.55
CA ILE A 111 -8.33 6.89 0.76
C ILE A 111 -8.81 5.71 1.60
N GLY A 112 -8.36 4.49 1.29
CA GLY A 112 -8.68 3.29 2.07
C GLY A 112 -8.20 3.37 3.52
N MET A 113 -6.97 3.86 3.73
CA MET A 113 -6.40 4.08 5.07
C MET A 113 -7.18 5.11 5.88
N LEU A 114 -7.64 6.19 5.25
CA LEU A 114 -8.42 7.26 5.89
C LEU A 114 -9.84 6.80 6.26
N LEU A 115 -10.40 5.83 5.54
CA LEU A 115 -11.74 5.31 5.83
C LEU A 115 -11.81 4.71 7.25
N PHE A 116 -10.77 4.02 7.72
CA PHE A 116 -10.73 3.43 9.07
C PHE A 116 -10.88 4.44 10.21
N PRO A 117 -10.08 5.52 10.31
CA PRO A 117 -10.28 6.54 11.33
C PRO A 117 -11.60 7.30 11.13
N PHE A 118 -12.08 7.50 9.90
CA PHE A 118 -13.41 8.08 9.68
C PHE A 118 -14.52 7.20 10.25
N VAL A 119 -14.44 5.88 10.07
CA VAL A 119 -15.38 4.91 10.64
C VAL A 119 -15.20 4.77 12.15
N ALA A 120 -14.03 5.08 12.71
CA ALA A 120 -13.81 5.12 14.16
C ALA A 120 -14.48 6.35 14.83
N ASN A 121 -14.55 7.49 14.13
CA ASN A 121 -15.17 8.70 14.65
C ASN A 121 -16.69 8.60 14.73
N ASP A 122 -17.28 8.81 15.91
CA ASP A 122 -18.73 8.70 16.14
C ASP A 122 -19.64 9.44 15.13
N PRO A 123 -19.43 10.74 14.83
CA PRO A 123 -20.35 11.46 13.93
C PRO A 123 -20.30 10.92 12.50
N THR A 124 -19.10 10.60 12.01
CA THR A 124 -18.90 10.08 10.65
C THR A 124 -19.37 8.62 10.54
N ARG A 125 -19.13 7.82 11.58
CA ARG A 125 -19.62 6.44 11.70
C ARG A 125 -21.13 6.36 11.62
N ASN A 126 -21.84 7.18 12.38
CA ASN A 126 -23.30 7.18 12.40
C ASN A 126 -23.88 7.59 11.04
N SER A 127 -23.20 8.50 10.31
CA SER A 127 -23.58 8.88 8.95
C SER A 127 -23.36 7.75 7.93
N LEU A 128 -22.24 7.02 8.03
CA LEU A 128 -21.89 5.94 7.10
C LEU A 128 -22.64 4.63 7.36
N CYS A 129 -22.83 4.30 8.63
CA CYS A 129 -23.24 2.97 9.09
C CYS A 129 -24.53 2.96 9.91
N GLY A 130 -25.12 4.14 10.17
CA GLY A 130 -26.33 4.29 10.96
C GLY A 130 -26.06 4.22 12.46
N GLU A 131 -27.12 4.30 13.26
CA GLU A 131 -27.05 4.24 14.71
C GLU A 131 -26.50 2.89 15.21
N GLU A 132 -25.83 2.89 16.37
CA GLU A 132 -25.33 1.66 16.99
C GLU A 132 -26.50 0.75 17.32
N MET A 133 -26.47 -0.48 16.83
CA MET A 133 -27.49 -1.48 17.16
C MET A 133 -27.29 -2.00 18.58
N ALA A 134 -28.37 -1.94 19.37
CA ALA A 134 -28.42 -2.50 20.71
C ALA A 134 -28.05 -3.99 20.72
N PHE A 135 -27.42 -4.44 21.81
CA PHE A 135 -27.08 -5.85 21.97
C PHE A 135 -28.35 -6.72 21.96
N PRO A 136 -28.48 -7.68 21.02
CA PRO A 136 -29.65 -8.54 20.97
C PRO A 136 -29.63 -9.45 22.20
N VAL A 137 -30.67 -9.35 23.04
CA VAL A 137 -30.87 -10.27 24.16
C VAL A 137 -31.29 -11.62 23.57
N GLN A 138 -30.40 -12.61 23.65
CA GLN A 138 -30.71 -13.97 23.23
C GLN A 138 -31.41 -14.73 24.36
N PRO A 139 -32.41 -15.58 24.05
CA PRO A 139 -33.04 -16.44 25.03
C PRO A 139 -32.05 -17.54 25.50
N ALA A 140 -32.19 -17.98 26.75
CA ALA A 140 -31.33 -19.00 27.35
C ALA A 140 -31.31 -20.33 26.57
N GLU A 141 -32.42 -20.65 25.89
CA GLU A 141 -32.59 -21.81 25.01
C GLU A 141 -31.58 -21.87 23.86
N CYS A 142 -30.98 -20.74 23.45
CA CYS A 142 -29.95 -20.69 22.41
C CYS A 142 -28.57 -21.16 22.89
N PHE A 143 -28.38 -21.31 24.20
CA PHE A 143 -27.13 -21.79 24.79
C PHE A 143 -27.19 -23.28 25.17
N ASN A 144 -28.32 -23.94 24.95
CA ASN A 144 -28.49 -25.39 25.15
C ASN A 144 -28.19 -26.16 23.85
N ASP A 145 -27.74 -27.41 23.97
CA ASP A 145 -27.46 -28.29 22.82
C ASP A 145 -28.70 -28.60 21.95
N THR A 146 -29.90 -28.42 22.51
CA THR A 146 -31.16 -28.64 21.80
C THR A 146 -31.97 -27.35 21.77
N VAL A 147 -32.00 -26.71 20.60
CA VAL A 147 -32.82 -25.51 20.38
C VAL A 147 -34.23 -25.95 19.98
N PRO A 148 -35.28 -25.58 20.73
CA PRO A 148 -36.66 -25.89 20.35
C PRO A 148 -37.02 -25.22 19.02
N ALA A 149 -37.81 -25.89 18.17
CA ALA A 149 -38.20 -25.37 16.85
C ALA A 149 -38.97 -24.04 16.89
N ASN A 150 -39.47 -23.63 18.06
CA ASN A 150 -40.21 -22.38 18.27
C ASN A 150 -39.31 -21.20 18.70
N VAL A 151 -37.99 -21.41 18.81
CA VAL A 151 -37.03 -20.37 19.23
C VAL A 151 -36.13 -20.01 18.05
N THR A 152 -36.09 -18.74 17.69
CA THR A 152 -35.16 -18.21 16.69
C THR A 152 -33.95 -17.59 17.37
N CYS A 153 -32.79 -18.24 17.25
CA CYS A 153 -31.52 -17.69 17.70
C CYS A 153 -30.97 -16.74 16.62
N ARG A 154 -31.04 -15.43 16.88
CA ARG A 154 -30.52 -14.40 15.97
C ARG A 154 -29.08 -14.07 16.36
N ASN A 155 -28.11 -14.35 15.50
CA ASN A 155 -26.75 -13.83 15.68
C ASN A 155 -26.71 -12.33 15.37
N ARG A 156 -25.89 -11.60 16.13
CA ARG A 156 -25.66 -10.17 15.89
C ARG A 156 -24.99 -10.01 14.52
N PRO A 157 -25.57 -9.26 13.58
CA PRO A 157 -24.88 -8.97 12.33
C PRO A 157 -23.71 -8.02 12.59
N SER A 158 -22.63 -8.19 11.83
CA SER A 158 -21.45 -7.33 11.85
C SER A 158 -21.81 -5.86 11.59
N TYR A 159 -21.69 -5.01 12.61
CA TYR A 159 -21.94 -3.57 12.47
C TYR A 159 -20.96 -2.94 11.50
N CYS A 160 -21.45 -2.07 10.61
CA CYS A 160 -20.63 -1.33 9.64
C CYS A 160 -19.82 -2.23 8.68
N GLY A 161 -20.22 -3.51 8.51
CA GLY A 161 -19.58 -4.50 7.63
C GLY A 161 -19.20 -3.97 6.25
N PRO A 162 -20.16 -3.45 5.45
CA PRO A 162 -19.87 -2.98 4.11
C PRO A 162 -18.82 -1.87 4.04
N ALA A 163 -18.83 -0.93 4.99
CA ALA A 163 -17.85 0.16 5.03
C ALA A 163 -16.44 -0.38 5.33
N ILE A 164 -16.31 -1.26 6.33
CA ILE A 164 -15.03 -1.91 6.65
C ILE A 164 -14.51 -2.71 5.46
N TYR A 165 -15.35 -3.55 4.83
CA TYR A 165 -14.93 -4.33 3.67
C TYR A 165 -14.59 -3.45 2.47
N SER A 166 -15.31 -2.35 2.25
CA SER A 166 -14.98 -1.39 1.18
C SER A 166 -13.62 -0.72 1.40
N GLY A 167 -13.30 -0.35 2.64
CA GLY A 167 -11.99 0.18 3.02
C GLY A 167 -10.88 -0.85 2.80
N LEU A 168 -11.10 -2.10 3.25
CA LEU A 168 -10.15 -3.20 3.05
C LEU A 168 -9.90 -3.46 1.56
N VAL A 169 -10.94 -3.47 0.74
CA VAL A 169 -10.80 -3.68 -0.72
C VAL A 169 -10.05 -2.51 -1.36
N LEU A 170 -10.35 -1.25 -1.00
CA LEU A 170 -9.61 -0.09 -1.49
C LEU A 170 -8.12 -0.16 -1.16
N VAL A 171 -7.80 -0.51 0.10
CA VAL A 171 -6.41 -0.73 0.53
C VAL A 171 -5.79 -1.88 -0.27
N ALA A 172 -6.50 -2.99 -0.44
CA ALA A 172 -6.00 -4.16 -1.18
C ALA A 172 -5.70 -3.85 -2.65
N VAL A 173 -6.54 -3.04 -3.29
CA VAL A 173 -6.31 -2.53 -4.65
C VAL A 173 -5.05 -1.69 -4.71
N GLY A 174 -4.89 -0.76 -3.76
CA GLY A 174 -3.70 0.10 -3.67
C GLY A 174 -2.42 -0.72 -3.50
N VAL A 175 -2.37 -1.61 -2.50
CA VAL A 175 -1.20 -2.44 -2.20
C VAL A 175 -0.89 -3.41 -3.34
N GLY A 176 -1.91 -4.06 -3.90
CA GLY A 176 -1.75 -5.02 -5.00
C GLY A 176 -1.07 -4.40 -6.22
N ALA A 177 -1.46 -3.17 -6.59
CA ALA A 177 -0.90 -2.42 -7.70
C ALA A 177 0.51 -1.85 -7.40
N VAL A 178 0.79 -1.43 -6.16
CA VAL A 178 2.15 -1.00 -5.77
C VAL A 178 3.13 -2.18 -5.83
N LYS A 179 2.72 -3.34 -5.30
CA LYS A 179 3.58 -4.52 -5.16
C LYS A 179 3.97 -5.18 -6.48
N SER A 180 3.10 -5.12 -7.50
CA SER A 180 3.41 -5.62 -8.84
C SER A 180 4.35 -4.71 -9.63
N ASN A 181 4.34 -3.40 -9.34
CA ASN A 181 5.08 -2.41 -10.11
C ASN A 181 6.43 -1.99 -9.48
N ILE A 182 6.59 -2.02 -8.16
CA ILE A 182 7.85 -1.61 -7.50
C ILE A 182 9.06 -2.47 -7.91
N THR A 183 8.88 -3.80 -7.99
CA THR A 183 9.96 -4.74 -8.32
C THR A 183 10.58 -4.48 -9.70
N PRO A 184 9.79 -4.33 -10.79
CA PRO A 184 10.34 -4.00 -12.10
C PRO A 184 10.91 -2.58 -12.18
N PHE A 185 10.34 -1.59 -11.47
CA PHE A 185 10.90 -0.24 -11.45
C PHE A 185 12.25 -0.14 -10.73
N GLY A 186 12.42 -0.86 -9.62
CA GLY A 186 13.71 -0.95 -8.93
C GLY A 186 14.79 -1.57 -9.82
N ALA A 187 14.44 -2.63 -10.57
CA ALA A 187 15.34 -3.25 -11.55
C ALA A 187 15.75 -2.27 -12.66
N ASP A 188 14.80 -1.47 -13.19
CA ASP A 188 15.08 -0.45 -14.22
C ASP A 188 16.07 0.62 -13.75
N GLN A 189 16.03 1.02 -12.47
CA GLN A 189 16.99 2.00 -11.91
C GLN A 189 18.43 1.44 -11.86
N VAL A 190 18.59 0.14 -11.62
CA VAL A 190 19.91 -0.54 -11.62
C VAL A 190 20.42 -0.70 -13.06
N MET A 191 19.55 -1.02 -14.02
CA MET A 191 19.94 -1.14 -15.43
C MET A 191 20.38 0.19 -16.05
N GLN A 192 19.75 1.31 -15.68
CA GLN A 192 20.20 2.64 -16.11
C GLN A 192 21.51 3.06 -15.43
N GLY A 193 21.74 2.65 -14.18
CA GLY A 193 23.03 2.80 -13.50
C GLY A 193 24.14 2.02 -14.19
N PHE A 194 23.87 0.77 -14.58
CA PHE A 194 24.79 -0.08 -15.35
C PHE A 194 25.05 0.45 -16.76
N SER A 195 24.05 1.00 -17.46
CA SER A 195 24.27 1.61 -18.78
C SER A 195 25.17 2.87 -18.72
N LYS A 196 25.22 3.56 -17.56
CA LYS A 196 26.12 4.71 -17.36
C LYS A 196 27.53 4.34 -16.91
N TRP A 197 27.75 3.10 -16.43
CA TRP A 197 29.03 2.60 -15.93
C TRP A 197 29.52 1.33 -16.64
N GLY A 198 28.85 0.92 -17.71
CA GLY A 198 29.24 -0.22 -18.52
C GLY A 198 30.50 0.11 -19.34
N PRO A 199 31.58 -0.66 -19.22
CA PRO A 199 32.68 -0.58 -20.18
C PRO A 199 32.19 -1.15 -21.52
N GLY A 200 32.12 -0.34 -22.57
CA GLY A 200 31.85 -0.88 -23.92
C GLY A 200 31.16 0.01 -24.96
N LYS A 201 31.48 1.30 -25.05
CA LYS A 201 31.42 2.00 -26.35
C LYS A 201 32.82 2.41 -26.77
N CYS A 202 33.56 1.43 -27.27
CA CYS A 202 34.46 1.56 -28.41
C CYS A 202 33.84 0.72 -29.53
#